data_AF-A0A1I0RIW8-F1
#
_entry.id   AF-A0A1I0RIW8-F1
#
_cell.length_a   1.000
_cell.length_b   1.000
_cell.length_c   1.000
_cell.angle_alpha   90.00
_cell.angle_beta   90.00
_cell.angle_gamma   90.00
#
_symmetry.space_group_name_H-M   'P 1'
#
loop_
_entity.id
_entity.type
_entity.pdbx_description
1 polymer ?
#
loop_
_entity_poly.entity_id
_entity_poly.type
_entity_poly.pdbx_seq_one_letter_code
_entity_poly.pdbx_strand_id
1 'polypeptide(L)'
;MDCKQIQKSIGAFDKDQLSIKEKEIFIDHILGCKECQEELEIYYIVEYGLAEDGADLDYGLDEYKKLIESYDFRGLVDKKLNDSKLSIVKYKKKQRHIKFAILTLIFCILVAGGLYIYTII
;
A
#
# COMPACT_ATOMS: atom_id res chain seq x y z
N MET A 1 14.96 7.92 -3.21
CA MET A 1 14.50 8.03 -4.61
C MET A 1 14.42 9.51 -4.96
N ASP A 2 14.76 9.88 -6.19
CA ASP A 2 14.58 11.25 -6.68
C ASP A 2 13.15 11.47 -7.19
N CYS A 3 12.72 12.75 -7.27
CA CYS A 3 11.37 13.13 -7.68
C CYS A 3 10.98 12.53 -9.04
N LYS A 4 11.89 12.52 -10.02
CA LYS A 4 11.61 12.05 -11.38
C LYS A 4 11.25 10.57 -11.42
N GLN A 5 11.88 9.75 -10.58
CA GLN A 5 11.52 8.34 -10.45
C GLN A 5 10.13 8.18 -9.82
N ILE A 6 9.82 8.95 -8.79
CA ILE A 6 8.54 8.91 -8.07
C ILE A 6 7.39 9.35 -8.97
N GLN A 7 7.55 10.45 -9.69
CA GLN A 7 6.56 10.98 -10.61
C GLN A 7 6.19 9.96 -11.71
N LYS A 8 7.17 9.22 -12.24
CA LYS A 8 6.93 8.13 -13.21
C LYS A 8 6.14 6.96 -12.62
N SER A 9 6.16 6.78 -11.30
CA SER A 9 5.45 5.71 -10.60
C SER A 9 4.02 6.09 -10.20
N ILE A 10 3.57 7.33 -10.42
CA ILE A 10 2.24 7.81 -10.00
C ILE A 10 1.11 6.94 -10.58
N GLY A 11 1.09 6.71 -11.90
CA GLY A 11 0.03 5.91 -12.51
C GLY A 11 0.02 4.44 -12.04
N ALA A 12 1.19 3.88 -11.74
CA ALA A 12 1.30 2.54 -11.17
C ALA A 12 0.86 2.49 -9.69
N PHE A 13 1.12 3.56 -8.92
CA PHE A 13 0.63 3.71 -7.57
C PHE A 13 -0.90 3.80 -7.54
N ASP A 14 -1.47 4.62 -8.40
CA ASP A 14 -2.91 4.83 -8.47
C ASP A 14 -3.67 3.52 -8.75
N LYS A 15 -3.20 2.77 -9.74
CA LYS A 15 -3.74 1.47 -10.15
C LYS A 15 -3.37 0.30 -9.23
N ASP A 16 -2.75 0.58 -8.08
CA ASP A 16 -2.31 -0.41 -7.10
C ASP A 16 -1.35 -1.49 -7.67
N GLN A 17 -0.53 -1.11 -8.66
CA GLN A 17 0.41 -1.99 -9.37
C GLN A 17 1.83 -1.99 -8.78
N LEU A 18 2.10 -1.14 -7.79
CA LEU A 18 3.38 -1.15 -7.08
C LEU A 18 3.47 -2.33 -6.11
N SER A 19 4.64 -2.97 -6.03
CA SER A 19 4.93 -3.91 -4.95
C SER A 19 4.90 -3.20 -3.58
N ILE A 20 4.73 -3.94 -2.49
CA ILE A 20 4.70 -3.38 -1.13
C ILE A 20 5.94 -2.53 -0.82
N LYS A 21 7.12 -2.93 -1.31
CA LYS A 21 8.37 -2.18 -1.10
C LYS A 21 8.39 -0.89 -1.91
N GLU A 22 7.98 -0.95 -3.18
CA GLU A 22 7.91 0.24 -4.03
C GLU A 22 6.87 1.22 -3.51
N LYS A 23 5.71 0.73 -3.06
CA LYS A 23 4.66 1.55 -2.45
C LYS A 23 5.15 2.26 -1.18
N GLU A 24 5.92 1.57 -0.33
CA GLU A 24 6.54 2.17 0.85
C GLU A 24 7.51 3.30 0.48
N ILE A 25 8.42 3.06 -0.47
CA ILE A 25 9.36 4.08 -0.96
C ILE A 25 8.61 5.28 -1.57
N PHE A 26 7.56 5.00 -2.35
CA PHE A 26 6.73 6.01 -2.99
C PHE A 26 6.07 6.94 -1.95
N ILE A 27 5.38 6.36 -0.97
CA ILE A 27 4.68 7.11 0.09
C ILE A 27 5.68 7.90 0.93
N ASP A 28 6.79 7.29 1.35
CA ASP A 28 7.78 7.96 2.20
C ASP A 28 8.38 9.19 1.50
N HIS A 29 8.60 9.12 0.18
CA HIS A 29 9.06 10.27 -0.59
C HIS A 29 7.98 11.35 -0.68
N ILE A 30 6.75 11.01 -1.10
CA ILE A 30 5.68 12.00 -1.27
C ILE A 30 5.36 12.70 0.04
N LEU A 31 5.33 12.01 1.18
CA LEU A 31 5.08 12.66 2.48
C LEU A 31 6.15 13.70 2.85
N GLY A 32 7.39 13.54 2.36
CA GLY A 32 8.50 14.47 2.60
C GLY A 32 8.75 15.49 1.49
N CYS A 33 8.05 15.41 0.37
CA CYS A 33 8.33 16.20 -0.83
C CYS A 33 7.07 16.94 -1.31
N LYS A 34 7.04 18.26 -1.11
CA LYS A 34 5.92 19.11 -1.53
C LYS A 34 5.67 19.05 -3.04
N GLU A 35 6.73 19.11 -3.85
CA GLU A 35 6.61 19.05 -5.31
C GLU A 35 5.94 17.75 -5.79
N CYS A 36 6.29 16.60 -5.19
CA CYS A 36 5.67 15.33 -5.57
C CYS A 36 4.24 15.17 -5.02
N GLN A 37 3.88 15.85 -3.92
CA GLN A 37 2.47 15.92 -3.49
C GLN A 37 1.63 16.71 -4.48
N GLU A 38 2.14 17.87 -4.92
CA GLU A 38 1.48 18.69 -5.93
C GLU A 38 1.34 17.94 -7.26
N GLU A 39 2.37 17.22 -7.70
CA GLU A 39 2.29 16.40 -8.92
C GLU A 39 1.21 15.30 -8.81
N LEU A 40 1.13 14.61 -7.67
CA LEU A 40 0.11 13.58 -7.45
C LEU A 40 -1.30 14.17 -7.41
N GLU A 41 -1.46 15.38 -6.85
CA GLU A 41 -2.72 16.11 -6.85
C GLU A 41 -3.13 16.54 -8.27
N ILE A 42 -2.18 17.07 -9.06
CA ILE A 42 -2.40 17.40 -10.48
C ILE A 42 -2.81 16.15 -11.27
N TYR A 43 -2.14 15.01 -11.04
CA TYR A 43 -2.50 13.75 -11.67
C TYR A 43 -3.98 13.39 -11.41
N TYR A 44 -4.45 13.52 -10.16
CA TYR A 44 -5.84 13.25 -9.82
C TYR A 44 -6.84 14.26 -10.36
N ILE A 45 -6.46 15.54 -10.47
CA ILE A 45 -7.29 16.55 -11.14
C ILE A 45 -7.50 16.17 -12.62
N VAL A 46 -6.42 15.78 -13.31
CA VAL A 46 -6.47 15.44 -14.74
C VAL A 46 -7.23 14.14 -14.98
N GLU A 47 -6.94 13.10 -14.20
CA GLU A 47 -7.53 11.78 -14.38
C GLU A 47 -9.00 11.73 -13.96
N TYR A 48 -9.35 12.40 -12.86
CA TYR A 48 -10.66 12.25 -12.21
C TYR A 48 -11.51 13.52 -12.20
N GLY A 49 -10.90 14.71 -12.26
CA GLY A 49 -11.62 15.98 -12.23
C GLY A 49 -12.21 16.41 -13.58
N LEU A 50 -11.73 15.83 -14.68
CA LEU A 50 -12.17 16.13 -16.04
C LEU A 50 -13.04 15.02 -16.67
N ALA A 51 -13.35 13.96 -15.93
CA ALA A 51 -14.19 12.87 -16.42
C ALA A 51 -15.66 13.33 -16.48
N GLU A 52 -16.25 13.39 -17.68
CA GLU A 52 -17.66 13.76 -17.90
C GLU A 52 -18.62 12.71 -17.34
N ASP A 53 -18.26 11.45 -17.49
CA ASP A 53 -18.98 10.30 -16.95
C ASP A 53 -18.20 9.88 -15.71
N GLY A 54 -18.64 10.38 -14.53
CA GLY A 54 -17.94 10.30 -13.25
C GLY A 54 -17.02 9.09 -13.19
N ALA A 55 -15.71 9.35 -13.18
CA ALA A 55 -14.66 8.41 -13.51
C ALA A 55 -14.98 6.98 -13.09
N ASP A 56 -14.71 6.02 -13.97
CA ASP A 56 -14.72 4.56 -13.73
C ASP A 56 -13.69 4.19 -12.64
N LEU A 57 -13.94 4.69 -11.45
CA LEU A 57 -13.23 4.42 -10.24
C LEU A 57 -13.81 3.11 -9.76
N ASP A 58 -13.07 2.04 -9.97
CA ASP A 58 -13.20 0.79 -9.22
C ASP A 58 -12.76 0.99 -7.75
N TYR A 59 -13.15 2.12 -7.16
CA TYR A 59 -13.10 2.38 -5.74
C TYR A 59 -14.53 2.28 -5.25
N GLY A 60 -14.94 1.08 -4.87
CA GLY A 60 -16.22 0.82 -4.18
C GLY A 60 -16.29 1.46 -2.78
N LEU A 61 -15.89 2.72 -2.65
CA LEU A 61 -15.82 3.49 -1.41
C LEU A 61 -16.45 4.87 -1.64
N ASP A 62 -17.63 5.06 -1.05
CA ASP A 62 -18.41 6.31 -1.06
C ASP A 62 -17.57 7.55 -0.72
N GLU A 63 -16.51 7.39 0.06
CA GLU A 63 -15.64 8.49 0.52
C GLU A 63 -14.76 9.07 -0.59
N TYR A 64 -14.18 8.24 -1.47
CA TYR A 64 -13.37 8.73 -2.59
C TYR A 64 -14.24 9.48 -3.59
N LYS A 65 -15.42 8.91 -3.89
CA LYS A 65 -16.41 9.53 -4.76
C LYS A 65 -16.87 10.89 -4.21
N LYS A 66 -17.16 10.98 -2.91
CA LYS A 66 -17.54 12.23 -2.26
C LYS A 66 -16.46 13.32 -2.40
N LEU A 67 -15.20 12.95 -2.23
CA LEU A 67 -14.07 13.88 -2.37
C LEU A 67 -14.00 14.44 -3.81
N ILE A 68 -14.16 13.58 -4.80
CA ILE A 68 -14.15 13.96 -6.23
C ILE A 68 -15.34 14.85 -6.58
N GLU A 69 -16.55 14.48 -6.17
CA GLU A 69 -17.77 15.28 -6.38
C GLU A 69 -17.68 16.66 -5.73
N SER A 70 -16.95 16.77 -4.61
CA SER A 70 -16.65 18.04 -3.94
C SER A 70 -15.42 18.79 -4.48
N TYR A 71 -14.75 18.25 -5.50
CA TYR A 71 -13.49 18.77 -6.05
C TYR A 71 -12.36 18.93 -5.01
N ASP A 72 -12.37 18.12 -3.95
CA ASP A 72 -11.34 18.08 -2.90
C ASP A 72 -10.23 17.07 -3.24
N PHE A 73 -9.41 17.41 -4.23
CA PHE A 73 -8.30 16.55 -4.67
C PHE A 73 -7.19 16.46 -3.64
N ARG A 74 -7.04 17.49 -2.79
CA ARG A 74 -6.10 17.44 -1.68
C ARG A 74 -6.51 16.36 -0.68
N GLY A 75 -7.78 16.35 -0.29
CA GLY A 75 -8.35 15.31 0.55
C GLY A 75 -8.27 13.93 -0.10
N LEU A 76 -8.45 13.84 -1.42
CA LEU A 76 -8.31 12.59 -2.18
C LEU A 76 -6.90 12.01 -2.12
N VAL A 77 -5.87 12.86 -2.34
CA VAL A 77 -4.46 12.46 -2.22
C VAL A 77 -4.15 12.01 -0.81
N ASP A 78 -4.52 12.81 0.20
CA ASP A 78 -4.30 12.47 1.61
C ASP A 78 -4.96 11.14 1.99
N LYS A 79 -6.18 10.91 1.48
CA LYS A 79 -6.91 9.66 1.69
C LYS A 79 -6.19 8.47 1.06
N LYS A 80 -5.82 8.53 -0.22
CA LYS A 80 -5.13 7.44 -0.92
C LYS A 80 -3.78 7.12 -0.28
N LEU A 81 -3.02 8.13 0.12
CA LEU A 81 -1.73 7.93 0.81
C LEU A 81 -1.94 7.25 2.16
N ASN A 82 -2.93 7.67 2.95
CA ASN A 82 -3.25 7.07 4.23
C ASN A 82 -3.73 5.62 4.11
N ASP A 83 -4.67 5.34 3.20
CA ASP A 83 -5.16 3.98 2.98
C ASP A 83 -4.06 3.05 2.48
N SER A 84 -3.19 3.56 1.60
CA SER A 84 -2.02 2.82 1.13
C SER A 84 -1.04 2.54 2.27
N LYS A 85 -0.77 3.51 3.15
CA LYS A 85 0.06 3.31 4.35
C LYS A 85 -0.54 2.26 5.29
N LEU A 86 -1.85 2.29 5.51
CA LEU A 86 -2.55 1.28 6.32
C LEU A 86 -2.46 -0.11 5.69
N SER A 87 -2.58 -0.23 4.37
CA SER A 87 -2.42 -1.51 3.67
C SER A 87 -1.03 -2.12 3.85
N ILE A 88 0.03 -1.29 3.81
CA ILE A 88 1.41 -1.72 4.07
C ILE A 88 1.56 -2.24 5.50
N VAL A 89 1.02 -1.52 6.49
CA VAL A 89 1.05 -1.94 7.89
C VAL A 89 0.33 -3.28 8.09
N LYS A 90 -0.86 -3.44 7.50
CA LYS A 90 -1.63 -4.69 7.54
C LYS A 90 -0.85 -5.85 6.90
N TYR A 91 -0.24 -5.63 5.74
CA TYR A 91 0.60 -6.62 5.07
C TYR A 91 1.79 -7.04 5.93
N LYS A 92 2.55 -6.08 6.48
CA LYS A 92 3.71 -6.35 7.34
C LYS A 92 3.32 -7.12 8.61
N LYS A 93 2.17 -6.77 9.22
CA LYS A 93 1.63 -7.49 10.38
C LYS A 93 1.29 -8.93 10.03
N LYS A 94 0.56 -9.16 8.94
CA LYS A 94 0.23 -10.52 8.45
C LYS A 94 1.50 -11.33 8.16
N GLN A 95 2.47 -10.73 7.47
CA GLN A 95 3.75 -11.38 7.16
C GLN A 95 4.53 -11.76 8.43
N ARG A 96 4.51 -10.89 9.45
CA ARG A 96 5.11 -11.17 10.75
C ARG A 96 4.44 -12.37 11.43
N HIS A 97 3.10 -12.42 11.45
CA HIS A 97 2.36 -13.56 12.02
C HIS A 97 2.68 -14.87 11.29
N ILE A 98 2.75 -14.85 9.96
CA ILE A 98 3.12 -16.03 9.16
C ILE A 98 4.53 -16.53 9.52
N LYS A 99 5.50 -15.63 9.63
CA LYS A 99 6.88 -15.99 10.01
C LYS A 99 6.93 -16.64 11.40
N PHE A 100 6.21 -16.09 12.37
CA PHE A 100 6.13 -16.68 13.72
C PHE A 100 5.48 -18.07 13.69
N ALA A 101 4.38 -18.25 12.96
CA ALA A 101 3.72 -19.54 12.84
C ALA A 101 4.64 -20.62 12.25
N ILE A 102 5.42 -20.28 11.21
CA ILE A 102 6.39 -21.19 10.59
C ILE A 102 7.49 -21.57 11.59
N LEU A 103 8.05 -20.59 12.30
CA LEU A 103 9.09 -20.84 13.31
C LEU A 103 8.58 -21.77 14.43
N THR A 104 7.35 -21.54 14.91
CA THR A 104 6.75 -22.40 15.94
C THR A 104 6.54 -23.83 15.44
N LEU A 105 6.13 -24.00 14.18
CA LEU A 105 5.94 -25.32 13.58
C LEU A 105 7.27 -26.07 13.45
N ILE A 106 8.32 -25.41 12.97
CA ILE A 106 9.67 -25.99 12.87
C ILE A 106 10.18 -26.44 14.25
N PHE A 107 9.98 -25.60 15.28
CA PHE A 107 10.36 -25.93 16.64
C PHE A 107 9.65 -27.18 17.17
N CYS A 108 8.33 -27.29 16.96
CA CYS A 108 7.56 -28.48 17.36
C CYS A 108 8.07 -29.76 16.69
N ILE A 109 8.45 -29.71 15.41
CA ILE A 109 9.01 -30.86 14.70
C ILE A 109 10.35 -31.30 15.32
N LEU A 110 11.24 -30.35 15.63
CA LEU A 110 12.54 -30.65 16.25
C LEU A 110 12.38 -31.31 17.62
N VAL A 111 11.46 -30.80 18.44
CA VAL A 111 11.16 -31.38 19.76
C VAL A 111 10.59 -32.79 19.63
N ALA A 112 9.61 -33.00 18.75
CA ALA A 112 9.02 -34.32 18.53
C ALA A 112 10.05 -35.35 18.01
N GLY A 113 10.90 -34.94 17.07
CA GLY A 113 11.98 -35.77 16.55
C GLY A 113 13.00 -36.15 17.63
N GLY A 114 13.38 -35.20 18.50
CA GLY A 114 14.26 -35.47 19.64
C GLY A 114 13.66 -36.46 20.64
N LEU A 115 12.36 -36.30 20.98
CA LEU A 115 11.65 -37.22 21.85
C LEU A 115 11.55 -38.63 21.25
N TYR A 116 11.28 -38.75 19.95
CA TYR A 116 11.23 -40.04 19.26
C TYR A 116 12.58 -40.77 19.28
N ILE A 117 13.67 -40.06 19.01
CA ILE A 117 15.03 -40.64 19.09
C ILE A 117 15.33 -41.11 20.52
N TYR A 118 14.98 -40.31 21.52
CA TYR A 118 15.16 -40.69 22.93
C TYR A 118 14.41 -41.96 23.31
N THR A 119 13.21 -42.20 22.74
CA THR A 119 12.48 -43.45 23.00
C THR A 119 13.04 -44.70 22.33
N ILE A 120 13.93 -44.55 21.33
CA ILE A 120 14.54 -45.66 20.60
C ILE A 120 15.87 -46.12 21.22
N ILE A 121 16.56 -45.22 21.93
CA ILE A 121 17.84 -45.46 22.61
C ILE A 121 17.59 -46.10 23.98
#